data_AF-A0A6E8VK47-F1
#
_entry.id   AF-A0A6E8VK47-F1
#
_cell.length_a   1.000
_cell.length_b   1.000
_cell.length_c   1.000
_cell.angle_alpha   90.00
_cell.angle_beta   90.00
_cell.angle_gamma   90.00
#
_symmetry.space_group_name_H-M   'P 1'
#
loop_
_entity.id
_entity.type
_entity.pdbx_description
1 polymer ?
#
loop_
_entity_poly.entity_id
_entity_poly.type
_entity_poly.pdbx_seq_one_letter_code
_entity_poly.pdbx_strand_id
1 'polypeptide(L)'
;TIATNYSDVGRYAAEDQCCREHDLCPNVLLPGECRRGLCNRGAFTRSHCDCDARFRRCLQNLNTETANTLGAIFFNVVQVTCFGERRPCSVWQRVGFNQTEADELCSRWKYRPSEKYIPIMQQKSNK
;
A
#
# COMPACT_ATOMS: atom_id res chain seq x y z
N THR A 1 2.62 -19.03 -20.22
CA THR A 1 3.21 -18.09 -21.19
C THR A 1 3.29 -16.73 -20.54
N ILE A 2 4.39 -16.00 -20.73
CA ILE A 2 4.53 -14.62 -20.26
C ILE A 2 3.65 -13.74 -21.14
N ALA A 3 2.83 -12.87 -20.53
CA ALA A 3 1.89 -12.03 -21.25
C ALA A 3 2.61 -11.07 -22.21
N THR A 4 2.14 -11.01 -23.45
CA THR A 4 2.71 -10.15 -24.50
C THR A 4 2.15 -8.73 -24.49
N ASN A 5 0.97 -8.51 -23.90
CA ASN A 5 0.36 -7.19 -23.71
C ASN A 5 -0.61 -7.18 -22.50
N TYR A 6 -1.19 -6.01 -22.20
CA TYR A 6 -2.10 -5.79 -21.05
C TYR A 6 -3.36 -6.67 -21.09
N SER A 7 -3.78 -7.11 -22.28
CA SER A 7 -5.03 -7.86 -22.51
C SER A 7 -4.81 -9.36 -22.66
N ASP A 8 -3.57 -9.83 -22.57
CA ASP A 8 -3.19 -11.24 -22.71
C ASP A 8 -3.46 -11.97 -21.39
N VAL A 9 -4.74 -12.25 -21.17
CA VAL A 9 -5.26 -12.86 -19.96
C VAL A 9 -5.43 -14.37 -20.17
N GLY A 10 -4.50 -15.15 -19.64
CA GLY A 10 -4.59 -16.62 -19.61
C GLY A 10 -5.68 -17.12 -18.63
N ARG A 11 -5.56 -18.39 -18.18
CA ARG A 11 -6.49 -19.03 -17.24
C ARG A 11 -6.81 -18.23 -15.96
N TYR A 12 -5.91 -17.33 -15.54
CA TYR A 12 -6.03 -16.51 -14.34
C TYR A 12 -6.28 -15.03 -14.67
N ALA A 13 -7.15 -14.80 -15.66
CA ALA A 13 -7.44 -13.48 -16.21
C ALA A 13 -7.83 -12.44 -15.15
N ALA A 14 -8.68 -12.84 -14.22
CA ALA A 14 -9.22 -11.95 -13.21
C ALA A 14 -8.15 -11.61 -12.14
N GLU A 15 -7.35 -12.60 -11.74
CA GLU A 15 -6.23 -12.40 -10.82
C GLU A 15 -5.15 -11.50 -11.45
N ASP A 16 -4.83 -11.74 -12.72
CA ASP A 16 -3.86 -10.93 -13.48
C ASP A 16 -4.34 -9.48 -13.60
N GLN A 17 -5.64 -9.24 -13.78
CA GLN A 17 -6.22 -7.91 -13.76
C GLN A 17 -5.97 -7.19 -12.41
N CYS A 18 -6.16 -7.89 -11.27
CA CYS A 18 -5.86 -7.31 -9.96
C CYS A 18 -4.37 -6.94 -9.81
N CYS A 19 -3.47 -7.81 -10.27
CA CYS A 19 -2.02 -7.57 -10.23
C CYS A 19 -1.63 -6.38 -11.12
N ARG A 20 -2.17 -6.30 -12.34
CA ARG A 20 -1.88 -5.20 -13.26
C ARG A 20 -2.37 -3.85 -12.76
N GLU A 21 -3.55 -3.80 -12.14
CA GLU A 21 -4.03 -2.57 -11.50
C GLU A 21 -3.10 -2.12 -10.38
N HIS A 22 -2.55 -3.08 -9.60
CA HIS A 22 -1.59 -2.80 -8.54
C HIS A 22 -0.24 -2.31 -9.09
N ASP A 23 0.29 -2.95 -10.13
CA ASP A 23 1.56 -2.56 -10.77
C ASP A 23 1.50 -1.15 -11.38
N LEU A 24 0.33 -0.73 -11.87
CA LEU A 24 0.07 0.61 -12.39
C LEU A 24 -0.17 1.66 -11.30
N CYS A 25 0.13 1.36 -10.03
CA CYS A 25 -0.01 2.31 -8.94
C CYS A 25 0.77 3.61 -9.26
N PRO A 26 0.11 4.78 -9.26
CA PRO A 26 0.76 6.04 -9.66
C PRO A 26 1.81 6.51 -8.65
N ASN A 27 1.73 6.02 -7.41
CA ASN A 27 2.64 6.39 -6.34
C ASN A 27 3.32 5.15 -5.77
N VAL A 28 4.57 4.96 -6.19
CA VAL A 28 5.47 3.91 -5.69
C VAL A 28 6.79 4.50 -5.19
N LEU A 29 7.51 3.72 -4.39
CA LEU A 29 8.88 3.96 -3.97
C LEU A 29 9.69 2.74 -4.39
N LEU A 30 10.61 2.91 -5.34
CA LEU A 30 11.50 1.84 -5.78
C LEU A 30 12.50 1.46 -4.69
N PRO A 31 13.08 0.25 -4.71
CA PRO A 31 14.19 -0.11 -3.81
C PRO A 31 15.30 0.94 -3.84
N GLY A 32 15.68 1.45 -2.67
CA GLY A 32 16.67 2.51 -2.51
C GLY A 32 16.14 3.94 -2.68
N GLU A 33 14.93 4.15 -3.20
CA GLU A 33 14.35 5.48 -3.40
C GLU A 33 13.97 6.12 -2.07
N CYS A 34 14.27 7.42 -1.93
CA CYS A 34 13.82 8.27 -0.84
C CYS A 34 12.95 9.40 -1.36
N ARG A 35 11.70 9.50 -0.88
CA ARG A 35 10.78 10.60 -1.22
C ARG A 35 10.05 11.08 0.02
N ARG A 36 9.94 12.40 0.18
CA ARG A 36 9.16 13.06 1.25
C ARG A 36 9.41 12.49 2.66
N GLY A 37 10.67 12.21 2.99
CA GLY A 37 11.09 11.75 4.32
C GLY A 37 10.97 10.25 4.58
N LEU A 38 10.58 9.45 3.59
CA LEU A 38 10.59 7.99 3.65
C LEU A 38 11.54 7.42 2.62
N CYS A 39 12.37 6.44 3.02
CA CYS A 39 13.23 5.68 2.13
C CYS A 39 12.78 4.22 2.09
N ASN A 40 12.63 3.66 0.89
CA ASN A 40 12.40 2.24 0.72
C ASN A 40 13.73 1.48 0.80
N ARG A 41 14.03 0.94 1.98
CA ARG A 41 15.23 0.10 2.22
C ARG A 41 14.97 -1.40 1.95
N GLY A 42 13.77 -1.75 1.51
CA GLY A 42 13.41 -3.12 1.19
C GLY A 42 13.91 -3.53 -0.21
N ALA A 43 13.89 -4.84 -0.48
CA ALA A 43 14.24 -5.38 -1.79
C ALA A 43 13.13 -5.22 -2.83
N PHE A 44 11.90 -4.93 -2.40
CA PHE A 44 10.72 -4.84 -3.26
C PHE A 44 10.21 -3.41 -3.37
N THR A 45 9.57 -3.11 -4.49
CA THR A 45 8.85 -1.84 -4.69
C THR A 45 7.78 -1.69 -3.62
N ARG A 46 7.70 -0.49 -3.06
CA ARG A 46 6.69 -0.14 -2.08
C ARG A 46 5.63 0.75 -2.71
N SER A 47 4.37 0.39 -2.58
CA SER A 47 3.22 1.11 -3.16
C SER A 47 2.50 1.99 -2.13
N HIS A 48 1.68 2.92 -2.63
CA HIS A 48 0.77 3.69 -1.79
C HIS A 48 -0.29 2.79 -1.15
N CYS A 49 -0.68 3.07 0.09
CA CYS A 49 -1.64 2.23 0.83
C CYS A 49 -3.00 2.09 0.16
N ASP A 50 -3.43 3.08 -0.63
CA ASP A 50 -4.68 2.97 -1.40
C ASP A 50 -4.60 1.91 -2.50
N CYS A 51 -3.43 1.73 -3.12
CA CYS A 51 -3.20 0.71 -4.14
C CYS A 51 -3.24 -0.68 -3.49
N ASP A 52 -2.55 -0.88 -2.37
CA ASP A 52 -2.57 -2.14 -1.64
C ASP A 52 -3.97 -2.48 -1.11
N ALA A 53 -4.73 -1.49 -0.65
CA ALA A 53 -6.11 -1.67 -0.20
C ALA A 53 -7.07 -2.03 -1.36
N ARG A 54 -6.87 -1.46 -2.56
CA ARG A 54 -7.61 -1.88 -3.77
C ARG A 54 -7.21 -3.29 -4.19
N PHE A 55 -5.92 -3.59 -4.24
CA PHE A 55 -5.41 -4.90 -4.61
C PHE A 55 -5.96 -6.00 -3.70
N ARG A 56 -5.92 -5.78 -2.39
CA ARG A 56 -6.50 -6.70 -1.41
C ARG A 56 -8.00 -6.92 -1.65
N ARG A 57 -8.77 -5.85 -1.83
CA ARG A 57 -10.22 -5.95 -2.11
C ARG A 57 -10.49 -6.69 -3.42
N CYS A 58 -9.70 -6.44 -4.46
CA CYS A 58 -9.79 -7.13 -5.75
C CYS A 58 -9.62 -8.64 -5.56
N LEU A 59 -8.51 -9.07 -4.94
CA LEU A 59 -8.27 -10.49 -4.67
C LEU A 59 -9.35 -11.13 -3.78
N GLN A 60 -9.79 -10.43 -2.73
CA GLN A 60 -10.85 -10.92 -1.83
C GLN A 60 -12.19 -11.08 -2.55
N ASN A 61 -12.51 -10.21 -3.51
CA ASN A 61 -13.75 -10.29 -4.29
C ASN A 61 -13.72 -11.45 -5.29
N LEU A 62 -12.55 -11.80 -5.84
CA LEU A 62 -12.41 -12.98 -6.70
C LEU A 62 -12.62 -14.27 -5.93
N ASN A 63 -12.09 -14.34 -4.71
CA ASN A 63 -12.24 -15.47 -3.79
C ASN A 63 -11.90 -16.85 -4.42
N THR A 64 -10.99 -16.87 -5.38
CA THR A 64 -10.44 -18.10 -5.96
C THR A 64 -9.29 -18.60 -5.10
N GLU A 65 -8.92 -19.89 -5.23
CA GLU A 65 -7.73 -20.44 -4.56
C GLU A 65 -6.49 -19.62 -4.91
N THR A 66 -6.29 -19.31 -6.19
CA THR A 66 -5.15 -18.52 -6.66
C THR A 66 -5.14 -17.11 -6.10
N ALA A 67 -6.27 -16.40 -6.09
CA ALA A 67 -6.36 -15.06 -5.51
C ALA A 67 -6.05 -15.05 -4.00
N ASN A 68 -6.55 -16.06 -3.29
CA ASN A 68 -6.29 -16.24 -1.86
C ASN A 68 -4.81 -16.52 -1.58
N THR A 69 -4.16 -17.35 -2.40
CA THR A 69 -2.72 -17.60 -2.32
C THR A 69 -1.90 -16.33 -2.59
N LEU A 70 -2.24 -15.57 -3.64
CA LEU A 70 -1.58 -14.29 -3.96
C LEU A 70 -1.68 -13.31 -2.79
N GLY A 71 -2.88 -13.17 -2.22
CA GLY A 71 -3.10 -12.32 -1.05
C GLY A 71 -2.30 -12.78 0.16
N ALA A 72 -2.23 -14.08 0.43
CA ALA A 72 -1.44 -14.61 1.54
C ALA A 72 0.07 -14.37 1.35
N ILE A 73 0.60 -14.60 0.15
CA ILE A 73 2.01 -14.34 -0.14
C ILE A 73 2.32 -12.85 0.07
N PHE A 74 1.54 -11.97 -0.53
CA PHE A 74 1.81 -10.53 -0.48
C PHE A 74 1.67 -9.96 0.93
N PHE A 75 0.53 -10.19 1.59
CA PHE A 75 0.20 -9.53 2.86
C PHE A 75 0.71 -10.28 4.10
N ASN A 76 0.90 -11.60 4.05
CA ASN A 76 1.26 -12.39 5.23
C ASN A 76 2.72 -12.87 5.21
N VAL A 77 3.24 -13.26 4.04
CA VAL A 77 4.59 -13.83 3.91
C VAL A 77 5.64 -12.77 3.62
N VAL A 78 5.49 -12.02 2.53
CA VAL A 78 6.46 -10.98 2.15
C VAL A 78 6.34 -9.75 3.06
N GLN A 79 5.11 -9.43 3.50
CA GLN A 79 4.82 -8.33 4.41
C GLN A 79 5.41 -6.98 3.96
N VAL A 80 5.33 -6.69 2.65
CA VAL A 80 5.68 -5.35 2.16
C VAL A 80 4.71 -4.37 2.80
N THR A 81 5.23 -3.43 3.60
CA THR A 81 4.43 -2.33 4.15
C THR A 81 4.18 -1.30 3.07
N CYS A 82 3.00 -0.70 3.01
CA CYS A 82 2.71 0.40 2.10
C CYS A 82 3.15 1.75 2.70
N PHE A 83 2.93 2.86 2.00
CA PHE A 83 3.08 4.20 2.57
C PHE A 83 1.85 5.08 2.34
N GLY A 84 1.67 6.08 3.19
CA GLY A 84 0.65 7.12 3.05
C GLY A 84 1.13 8.48 3.55
N GLU A 85 0.38 9.53 3.25
CA GLU A 85 0.70 10.88 3.71
C GLU A 85 0.31 11.08 5.17
N ARG A 86 1.24 11.61 5.97
CA ARG A 86 0.95 12.11 7.30
C ARG A 86 1.19 13.61 7.34
N ARG A 87 0.12 14.36 7.64
CA ARG A 87 0.24 15.77 7.98
C ARG A 87 0.92 15.92 9.35
N PRO A 88 1.80 16.91 9.53
CA PRO A 88 2.51 17.12 10.79
C PRO A 88 1.58 17.58 11.92
N CYS A 89 0.37 18.03 11.58
CA CYS A 89 -0.64 18.50 12.51
C CYS A 89 -1.81 17.51 12.63
N SER A 90 -2.13 17.12 13.86
CA SER A 90 -3.45 16.66 14.27
C SER A 90 -4.36 17.87 14.52
N VAL A 91 -5.66 17.64 14.66
CA VAL A 91 -6.64 18.69 15.02
C VAL A 91 -6.19 19.48 16.25
N TRP A 92 -5.55 18.81 17.22
CA TRP A 92 -5.05 19.39 18.46
C TRP A 92 -3.78 20.23 18.30
N GLN A 93 -2.96 19.97 17.28
CA GLN A 93 -1.73 20.73 17.01
C GLN A 93 -1.98 22.08 16.34
N ARG A 94 -3.23 22.40 15.98
CA ARG A 94 -3.63 23.72 15.49
C ARG A 94 -3.92 24.72 16.60
N VAL A 95 -4.10 24.25 17.84
CA VAL A 95 -4.37 25.10 19.00
C VAL A 95 -3.10 25.88 19.36
N GLY A 96 -3.10 27.19 19.09
CA GLY A 96 -1.99 28.10 19.39
C GLY A 96 -1.28 28.73 18.20
N PHE A 97 -1.62 28.35 16.96
CA PHE A 97 -1.13 28.99 15.73
C PHE A 97 -2.23 29.83 15.08
N ASN A 98 -1.87 30.90 14.36
CA ASN A 98 -2.82 31.57 13.49
C ASN A 98 -3.11 30.72 12.23
N GLN A 99 -4.14 31.09 11.47
CA GLN A 99 -4.59 30.32 10.30
C GLN A 99 -3.47 30.09 9.28
N THR A 100 -2.71 31.13 8.95
CA THR A 100 -1.64 31.08 7.93
C THR A 100 -0.47 30.20 8.38
N GLU A 101 -0.05 30.33 9.65
CA GLU A 101 1.01 29.50 10.25
C GLU A 101 0.61 28.03 10.29
N ALA A 102 -0.63 27.77 10.71
CA ALA A 102 -1.18 26.42 10.73
C ALA A 102 -1.23 25.83 9.31
N ASP A 103 -1.67 26.61 8.31
CA ASP A 103 -1.77 26.16 6.92
C ASP A 103 -0.39 25.88 6.32
N GLU A 104 0.60 26.75 6.55
CA GLU A 104 1.97 26.52 6.08
C GLU A 104 2.56 25.25 6.72
N LEU A 105 2.45 25.09 8.03
CA LEU A 105 2.99 23.93 8.74
C LEU A 105 2.29 22.63 8.31
N CYS A 106 0.95 22.65 8.26
CA CYS A 106 0.11 21.53 7.85
C CYS A 106 0.21 21.17 6.36
N SER A 107 0.74 22.06 5.52
CA SER A 107 0.98 21.79 4.09
C SER A 107 2.18 20.84 3.88
N ARG A 108 3.12 20.82 4.82
CA ARG A 108 4.38 20.04 4.75
C ARG A 108 4.20 18.59 5.19
N TRP A 109 3.35 17.86 4.49
CA TRP A 109 3.14 16.44 4.74
C TRP A 109 4.36 15.59 4.34
N LYS A 110 4.55 14.47 5.04
CA LYS A 110 5.62 13.50 4.79
C LYS A 110 5.03 12.11 4.55
N TYR A 111 5.73 11.25 3.82
CA TYR A 111 5.34 9.84 3.74
C TYR A 111 5.64 9.14 5.07
N ARG A 112 4.74 8.24 5.45
CA ARG A 112 4.90 7.32 6.58
C ARG A 112 4.63 5.89 6.11
N PRO A 113 5.45 4.92 6.53
CA PRO A 113 5.15 3.53 6.26
C PRO A 113 3.94 3.09 7.08
N SER A 114 3.16 2.15 6.55
CA SER A 114 2.15 1.45 7.35
C SER A 114 2.81 0.53 8.38
N GLU A 115 2.01 0.17 9.38
CA GLU A 115 2.31 -1.02 10.17
C GLU A 115 2.28 -2.27 9.28
N LYS A 116 2.95 -3.34 9.73
CA LYS A 116 2.85 -4.64 9.08
C LYS A 116 1.41 -5.15 9.18
N TYR A 117 0.95 -5.82 8.14
CA TYR A 117 -0.36 -6.46 8.18
C TYR A 117 -0.37 -7.57 9.23
N ILE A 118 -1.37 -7.56 10.10
CA ILE A 118 -1.61 -8.62 11.08
C ILE A 118 -2.92 -9.33 10.70
N PRO A 119 -2.85 -10.60 10.26
CA PRO A 119 -4.02 -11.44 10.04
C PRO A 119 -4.94 -11.53 11.27
N ILE A 120 -6.25 -11.57 11.04
CA ILE A 120 -7.26 -11.66 12.11
C ILE A 120 -7.03 -12.87 13.04
N MET A 121 -6.55 -14.00 12.48
CA MET A 121 -6.21 -15.19 13.26
C MET A 121 -5.09 -14.94 14.28
N GLN A 122 -4.13 -14.07 13.96
CA GLN A 122 -3.02 -13.70 14.85
C GLN A 122 -3.43 -12.61 15.85
N GLN A 123 -4.39 -11.75 15.51
CA GLN A 123 -4.93 -10.74 16.42
C GLN A 123 -5.68 -11.38 17.61
N LYS A 124 -6.35 -12.51 17.39
CA LYS A 124 -7.05 -13.26 18.45
C LYS A 124 -6.12 -14.02 19.41
N SER A 125 -4.86 -14.25 19.03
CA SER A 125 -3.88 -14.97 19.85
C SER A 125 -3.07 -14.03 20.77
N ASN A 126 -3.15 -12.72 20.56
CA ASN A 126 -2.45 -11.68 21.34
C ASN A 126 -3.38 -10.97 22.35
N LYS A 127 -4.52 -11.59 22.67
CA LYS A 127 -5.50 -11.05 23.62
C LYS A 127 -5.80 -12.06 24.71
#